data_AF-A0A9D5NLX0-F1
#
_entry.id   AF-A0A9D5NLX0-F1
#
_cell.length_a   1.000
_cell.length_b   1.000
_cell.length_c   1.000
_cell.angle_alpha   90.00
_cell.angle_beta   90.00
_cell.angle_gamma   90.00
#
_symmetry.space_group_name_H-M   'P 1'
#
loop_
_entity.id
_entity.type
_entity.pdbx_description
1 polymer ?
#
loop_
_entity_poly.entity_id
_entity_poly.type
_entity_poly.pdbx_seq_one_letter_code
_entity_poly.pdbx_strand_id
1 'polypeptide(L)'
;MSKFYSNKENSNYLMISRFQIYMLISSDIPEYALKSIEELLVAVRKYEKENKCSHLDMIAVEKSTPISNFLLYGKPCIKNDDLYVDYKKVVNALNIAIFEDNPIAKQILPLFKNQVSGEKNILIKQYDAKTINYILENNDFNYYLSKINGTYTPLEYVVYHNNECVKMKLAENSKILTLNKK
;
A
#
# COMPACT_ATOMS: atom_id res chain seq x y z
N MET A 1 4.31 15.39 1.18
CA MET A 1 5.34 14.36 0.87
C MET A 1 4.62 13.14 0.30
N SER A 2 5.05 12.62 -0.85
CA SER A 2 4.36 11.49 -1.50
C SER A 2 4.75 10.15 -0.86
N LYS A 3 3.80 9.21 -0.74
CA LYS A 3 4.04 7.89 -0.14
C LYS A 3 3.32 6.74 -0.86
N PHE A 4 3.99 5.62 -1.11
CA PHE A 4 3.37 4.39 -1.62
C PHE A 4 3.09 3.40 -0.47
N TYR A 5 2.20 2.43 -0.66
CA TYR A 5 1.91 1.40 0.34
C TYR A 5 1.79 0.03 -0.32
N SER A 6 2.01 -1.06 0.42
CA SER A 6 1.67 -2.41 -0.04
C SER A 6 0.16 -2.54 -0.10
N ASN A 7 -0.32 -3.32 -1.06
CA ASN A 7 -1.73 -3.69 -1.08
C ASN A 7 -2.04 -4.56 0.16
N LYS A 8 -2.97 -4.10 1.01
CA LYS A 8 -3.31 -4.80 2.25
C LYS A 8 -4.04 -6.13 2.01
N GLU A 9 -4.71 -6.28 0.87
CA GLU A 9 -5.40 -7.52 0.50
C GLU A 9 -4.43 -8.55 -0.11
N ASN A 10 -3.31 -8.09 -0.69
CA ASN A 10 -2.29 -8.96 -1.24
C ASN A 10 -0.89 -8.35 -1.17
N SER A 11 -0.06 -8.90 -0.28
CA SER A 11 1.28 -8.40 0.02
C SER A 11 2.29 -8.52 -1.14
N ASN A 12 1.95 -9.23 -2.23
CA ASN A 12 2.80 -9.31 -3.42
C ASN A 12 2.73 -8.06 -4.30
N TYR A 13 1.81 -7.13 -4.02
CA TYR A 13 1.60 -5.92 -4.80
C TYR A 13 1.86 -4.65 -4.00
N LEU A 14 2.35 -3.62 -4.69
CA LEU A 14 2.41 -2.24 -4.23
C LEU A 14 1.28 -1.45 -4.88
N MET A 15 0.70 -0.53 -4.12
CA MET A 15 -0.24 0.44 -4.62
C MET A 15 0.50 1.74 -4.93
N ILE A 16 0.50 2.11 -6.20
CA ILE A 16 1.20 3.30 -6.70
C ILE A 16 0.19 4.21 -7.39
N SER A 17 0.22 5.50 -7.06
CA SER A 17 -0.63 6.48 -7.71
C SER A 17 -0.04 6.97 -9.03
N ARG A 18 -0.88 7.38 -9.96
CA ARG A 18 -0.40 7.96 -11.22
C ARG A 18 0.43 9.24 -11.00
N PHE A 19 0.05 10.04 -10.01
CA PHE A 19 0.83 11.21 -9.60
C PHE A 19 2.24 10.84 -9.12
N GLN A 20 2.38 9.73 -8.39
CA GLN A 20 3.68 9.20 -7.97
C GLN A 20 4.56 8.81 -9.15
N ILE A 21 3.97 8.15 -10.14
CA ILE A 21 4.67 7.77 -11.36
C ILE A 21 5.25 9.02 -12.06
N TYR A 22 4.48 10.09 -12.17
CA TYR A 22 4.97 11.34 -12.76
C TYR A 22 6.10 12.01 -11.97
N MET A 23 6.02 11.99 -10.63
CA MET A 23 7.11 12.52 -9.79
C MET A 23 8.41 11.72 -9.93
N LEU A 24 8.33 10.42 -10.20
CA LEU A 24 9.50 9.57 -10.44
C LEU A 24 10.19 9.92 -11.76
N ILE A 25 9.42 10.17 -12.82
CA ILE A 25 9.98 10.54 -14.14
C ILE A 25 10.73 11.87 -14.07
N SER A 26 10.28 12.81 -13.25
CA SER A 26 10.98 14.08 -13.05
C SER A 26 12.19 14.00 -12.12
N SER A 27 12.55 12.79 -11.66
CA SER A 27 13.69 12.55 -10.76
C SER A 27 14.83 11.85 -11.53
N ASP A 28 16.05 11.98 -11.03
CA ASP A 28 17.19 11.20 -11.53
C ASP A 28 17.05 9.74 -11.09
N ILE A 29 16.48 8.91 -11.97
CA ILE A 29 16.23 7.48 -11.71
C ILE A 29 17.02 6.60 -12.68
N PRO A 30 17.39 5.37 -12.29
CA PRO A 30 18.09 4.45 -13.17
C PRO A 30 17.30 4.12 -14.44
N GLU A 31 18.01 3.91 -15.56
CA GLU A 31 17.42 3.62 -16.88
C GLU A 31 16.46 2.41 -16.84
N TYR A 32 16.82 1.35 -16.11
CA TYR A 32 15.97 0.16 -15.97
C TYR A 32 14.62 0.47 -15.30
N ALA A 33 14.60 1.40 -14.35
CA ALA A 33 13.40 1.80 -13.63
C ALA A 33 12.55 2.74 -14.50
N LEU A 34 13.20 3.65 -15.23
CA LEU A 34 12.54 4.53 -16.21
C LEU A 34 11.83 3.72 -17.30
N LYS A 35 12.52 2.75 -17.90
CA LYS A 35 11.92 1.86 -18.91
C LYS A 35 10.69 1.13 -18.37
N SER A 36 10.79 0.58 -17.16
CA SER A 36 9.65 -0.10 -16.50
C SER A 36 8.48 0.85 -16.22
N ILE A 37 8.74 2.13 -15.91
CA ILE A 37 7.70 3.16 -15.75
C ILE A 37 7.01 3.46 -17.09
N GLU A 38 7.77 3.59 -18.18
CA GLU A 38 7.22 3.84 -19.51
C GLU A 38 6.33 2.70 -19.97
N GLU A 39 6.78 1.45 -19.79
CA GLU A 39 6.00 0.24 -20.09
C GLU A 39 4.69 0.19 -19.28
N LEU A 40 4.76 0.49 -17.98
CA LEU A 40 3.58 0.63 -17.11
C LEU A 40 2.60 1.69 -17.63
N LEU A 41 3.08 2.88 -18.00
CA LEU A 41 2.23 3.96 -18.49
C LEU A 41 1.55 3.61 -19.83
N VAL A 42 2.26 2.90 -20.71
CA VAL A 42 1.69 2.40 -21.96
C VAL A 42 0.59 1.38 -21.68
N ALA A 43 0.84 0.42 -20.78
CA ALA A 43 -0.15 -0.60 -20.41
C ALA A 43 -1.41 0.02 -19.77
N VAL A 44 -1.24 1.00 -18.89
CA VAL A 44 -2.34 1.75 -18.26
C VAL A 44 -3.18 2.47 -19.32
N ARG A 45 -2.55 3.22 -20.23
CA ARG A 45 -3.26 3.94 -21.30
C ARG A 45 -4.01 2.98 -22.23
N LYS A 46 -3.40 1.85 -22.58
CA LYS A 46 -4.02 0.80 -23.40
C LYS A 46 -5.28 0.28 -22.70
N TYR A 47 -5.16 -0.09 -21.42
CA TYR A 47 -6.27 -0.57 -20.62
C TYR A 47 -7.40 0.45 -20.50
N GLU A 48 -7.09 1.72 -20.20
CA GLU A 48 -8.07 2.81 -20.11
C GLU A 48 -8.87 2.96 -21.41
N LYS A 49 -8.17 2.90 -22.55
CA LYS A 49 -8.79 2.99 -23.88
C LYS A 49 -9.68 1.78 -24.19
N GLU A 50 -9.18 0.57 -23.96
CA GLU A 50 -9.90 -0.68 -24.25
C GLU A 50 -11.16 -0.82 -23.38
N ASN A 51 -11.10 -0.38 -22.13
CA ASN A 51 -12.20 -0.51 -21.18
C ASN A 51 -13.08 0.74 -21.07
N LYS A 52 -12.78 1.80 -21.83
CA LYS A 52 -13.48 3.10 -21.80
C LYS A 52 -13.65 3.66 -20.38
N CYS A 53 -12.66 3.46 -19.52
CA CYS A 53 -12.71 3.93 -18.14
C CYS A 53 -12.04 5.29 -17.98
N SER A 54 -12.43 6.02 -16.93
CA SER A 54 -11.76 7.25 -16.51
C SER A 54 -10.31 6.98 -16.14
N HIS A 55 -9.53 8.06 -15.97
CA HIS A 55 -8.14 7.96 -15.52
C HIS A 55 -8.04 7.18 -14.21
N LEU A 56 -7.17 6.17 -14.23
CA LEU A 56 -6.87 5.36 -13.05
C LEU A 56 -5.99 6.17 -12.10
N ASP A 57 -6.51 6.41 -10.90
CA ASP A 57 -5.77 7.12 -9.85
C ASP A 57 -4.67 6.26 -9.22
N MET A 58 -4.95 4.95 -9.08
CA MET A 58 -4.10 3.98 -8.39
C MET A 58 -3.96 2.70 -9.22
N ILE A 59 -2.76 2.13 -9.23
CA ILE A 59 -2.44 0.87 -9.91
C ILE A 59 -1.74 -0.06 -8.92
N ALA A 60 -2.12 -1.34 -8.94
CA ALA A 60 -1.42 -2.38 -8.21
C ALA A 60 -0.27 -2.91 -9.08
N VAL A 61 0.96 -2.86 -8.56
CA VAL A 61 2.16 -3.28 -9.28
C VAL A 61 2.87 -4.38 -8.50
N GLU A 62 3.16 -5.49 -9.18
CA GLU A 62 3.80 -6.64 -8.52
C GLU A 62 5.20 -6.28 -7.99
N LYS A 63 5.55 -6.76 -6.79
CA LYS A 63 6.81 -6.45 -6.12
C LYS A 63 8.04 -6.97 -6.85
N SER A 64 7.89 -7.98 -7.70
CA SER A 64 8.97 -8.54 -8.53
C SER A 64 9.39 -7.64 -9.69
N THR A 65 8.59 -6.62 -10.04
CA THR A 65 8.88 -5.74 -11.18
C THR A 65 10.05 -4.78 -10.91
N PRO A 66 10.77 -4.31 -11.95
CA PRO A 66 11.88 -3.39 -11.77
C PRO A 66 11.49 -2.07 -11.09
N ILE A 67 10.32 -1.50 -11.42
CA ILE A 67 9.79 -0.30 -10.76
C ILE A 67 9.52 -0.52 -9.26
N SER A 68 8.91 -1.66 -8.88
CA SER A 68 8.67 -1.97 -7.47
C SER A 68 9.96 -2.17 -6.69
N ASN A 69 10.95 -2.87 -7.28
CA ASN A 69 12.27 -3.02 -6.67
C ASN A 69 12.96 -1.66 -6.48
N PHE A 70 12.87 -0.77 -7.47
CA PHE A 70 13.41 0.58 -7.34
C PHE A 70 12.71 1.36 -6.21
N LEU A 71 11.39 1.28 -6.10
CA LEU A 71 10.63 1.94 -5.03
C LEU A 71 10.94 1.40 -3.63
N LEU A 72 11.18 0.09 -3.51
CA LEU A 72 11.46 -0.57 -2.24
C LEU A 72 12.91 -0.37 -1.76
N TYR A 73 13.87 -0.37 -2.69
CA TYR A 73 15.29 -0.50 -2.36
C TYR A 73 16.18 0.62 -2.94
N GLY A 74 15.71 1.37 -3.94
CA GLY A 74 16.43 2.52 -4.49
C GLY A 74 16.39 3.73 -3.58
N LYS A 75 17.16 4.78 -3.89
CA LYS A 75 17.04 6.10 -3.23
C LYS A 75 15.74 6.76 -3.71
N PRO A 76 14.67 6.82 -2.91
CA PRO A 76 13.40 7.18 -3.48
C PRO A 76 13.05 8.64 -3.14
N CYS A 77 12.39 9.31 -4.08
CA CYS A 77 11.67 10.56 -3.82
C CYS A 77 10.30 10.32 -3.14
N ILE A 78 9.89 9.05 -2.97
CA ILE A 78 8.59 8.62 -2.42
C ILE A 78 8.83 7.69 -1.22
N LYS A 79 8.15 7.95 -0.10
CA LYS A 79 8.28 7.12 1.12
C LYS A 79 7.41 5.87 1.08
N ASN A 80 7.88 4.78 1.70
CA ASN A 80 7.05 3.62 1.98
C ASN A 80 6.17 3.90 3.21
N ASP A 81 4.86 4.07 2.99
CA ASP A 81 3.88 4.35 4.04
C ASP A 81 3.66 3.17 4.99
N ASP A 82 3.93 1.92 4.56
CA ASP A 82 3.85 0.75 5.46
C ASP A 82 4.94 0.75 6.54
N LEU A 83 6.01 1.53 6.33
CA LEU A 83 7.08 1.71 7.30
C LEU A 83 6.95 3.02 8.06
N TYR A 84 5.89 3.79 7.81
CA TYR A 84 5.67 5.08 8.43
C TYR A 84 4.43 5.05 9.32
N VAL A 85 4.63 5.29 10.61
CA VAL A 85 3.54 5.51 11.55
C VAL A 85 3.15 6.98 11.44
N ASP A 86 1.93 7.24 11.00
CA ASP A 86 1.29 8.54 11.15
C ASP A 86 0.23 8.47 12.25
N TYR A 87 -0.21 9.64 12.70
CA TYR A 87 -1.19 9.74 13.78
C TYR A 87 -2.49 9.00 13.47
N LYS A 88 -2.96 8.98 12.21
CA LYS A 88 -4.17 8.26 11.82
C LYS A 88 -4.00 6.75 12.06
N LYS A 89 -2.85 6.17 11.71
CA LYS A 89 -2.55 4.76 12.03
C LYS A 89 -2.57 4.49 13.53
N VAL A 90 -2.00 5.39 14.34
CA VAL A 90 -2.02 5.29 15.81
C VAL A 90 -3.45 5.26 16.35
N VAL A 91 -4.31 6.19 15.89
CA VAL A 91 -5.72 6.26 16.29
C VAL A 91 -6.46 4.98 15.92
N ASN A 92 -6.30 4.51 14.68
CA ASN A 92 -6.96 3.29 14.21
C ASN A 92 -6.53 2.06 15.01
N ALA A 93 -5.23 1.91 15.26
CA ALA A 93 -4.70 0.79 16.05
C ALA A 93 -5.17 0.84 17.49
N LEU A 94 -5.27 2.03 18.10
CA LEU A 94 -5.81 2.19 19.44
C LEU A 94 -7.28 1.78 19.49
N ASN A 95 -8.09 2.20 18.52
CA ASN A 95 -9.50 1.83 18.44
C ASN A 95 -9.71 0.33 18.29
N ILE A 96 -8.91 -0.33 17.43
CA ILE A 96 -8.92 -1.80 17.28
C ILE A 96 -8.55 -2.45 18.61
N ALA A 97 -7.45 -2.02 19.24
CA ALA A 97 -7.00 -2.61 20.49
C ALA A 97 -8.02 -2.45 21.64
N ILE A 98 -8.72 -1.31 21.72
CA ILE A 98 -9.80 -1.10 22.69
C ILE A 98 -11.00 -2.00 22.35
N PHE A 99 -11.39 -2.08 21.08
CA PHE A 99 -12.51 -2.91 20.64
C PHE A 99 -12.28 -4.41 20.98
N GLU A 100 -11.04 -4.87 20.89
CA GLU A 100 -10.63 -6.25 21.21
C GLU A 100 -10.35 -6.51 22.70
N ASP A 101 -10.48 -5.50 23.57
CA ASP A 101 -9.97 -5.54 24.94
C ASP A 101 -8.48 -5.98 25.03
N ASN A 102 -7.69 -5.62 24.01
CA ASN A 102 -6.30 -6.02 23.88
C ASN A 102 -5.38 -5.17 24.80
N PRO A 103 -4.58 -5.79 25.68
CA PRO A 103 -3.69 -5.06 26.60
C PRO A 103 -2.72 -4.09 25.93
N ILE A 104 -2.42 -4.29 24.63
CA ILE A 104 -1.55 -3.40 23.86
C ILE A 104 -2.11 -1.97 23.77
N ALA A 105 -3.41 -1.75 23.97
CA ALA A 105 -4.02 -0.43 24.03
C ALA A 105 -3.31 0.50 25.03
N LYS A 106 -2.89 -0.04 26.19
CA LYS A 106 -2.15 0.72 27.21
C LYS A 106 -0.77 1.16 26.72
N GLN A 107 -0.15 0.38 25.84
CA GLN A 107 1.15 0.68 25.24
C GLN A 107 1.03 1.68 24.09
N ILE A 108 -0.09 1.69 23.37
CA ILE A 108 -0.38 2.65 22.29
C ILE A 108 -0.78 4.03 22.86
N LEU A 109 -1.45 4.07 24.01
CA LEU A 109 -2.00 5.31 24.58
C LEU A 109 -0.99 6.47 24.71
N PRO A 110 0.27 6.27 25.15
CA PRO A 110 1.28 7.33 25.14
C PRO A 110 1.58 7.88 23.74
N LEU A 111 1.61 7.03 22.71
CA LEU A 111 1.86 7.45 21.33
C LEU A 111 0.69 8.28 20.80
N PHE A 112 -0.54 7.92 21.17
CA PHE A 112 -1.74 8.72 20.87
C PHE A 112 -1.69 10.09 21.55
N LYS A 113 -1.45 10.15 22.86
CA LYS A 113 -1.42 11.42 23.62
C LYS A 113 -0.36 12.39 23.10
N ASN A 114 0.79 11.86 22.71
CA ASN A 114 1.91 12.66 22.20
C ASN A 114 1.86 12.88 20.68
N GLN A 115 0.81 12.42 19.99
CA GLN A 115 0.63 12.52 18.53
C GLN A 115 1.85 12.05 17.74
N VAL A 116 2.45 10.94 18.17
CA VAL A 116 3.70 10.41 17.60
C VAL A 116 3.52 10.09 16.13
N SER A 117 4.51 10.46 15.32
CA SER A 117 4.62 10.10 13.91
C SER A 117 6.09 9.94 13.55
N GLY A 118 6.40 8.99 12.67
CA GLY A 118 7.77 8.75 12.24
C GLY A 118 7.96 7.42 11.53
N GLU A 119 9.17 7.23 11.02
CA GLU A 119 9.58 5.97 10.40
C GLU A 119 9.78 4.89 11.46
N LYS A 120 9.37 3.66 11.15
CA LYS A 120 9.42 2.49 12.02
C LYS A 120 10.79 2.33 12.68
N ASN A 121 11.86 2.35 11.88
CA ASN A 121 13.24 2.20 12.33
C ASN A 121 13.71 3.28 13.32
N ILE A 122 13.08 4.46 13.33
CA ILE A 122 13.34 5.53 14.30
C ILE A 122 12.51 5.29 15.55
N LEU A 123 11.21 4.99 15.38
CA LEU A 123 10.28 4.83 16.50
C LEU A 123 10.62 3.62 17.38
N ILE A 124 11.07 2.51 16.80
CA ILE A 124 11.48 1.32 17.59
C ILE A 124 12.71 1.55 18.46
N LYS A 125 13.42 2.68 18.30
CA LYS A 125 14.52 3.07 19.21
C LYS A 125 14.01 3.73 20.49
N GLN A 126 12.77 4.21 20.48
CA GLN A 126 12.16 4.98 21.57
C GLN A 126 10.94 4.25 22.19
N TYR A 127 10.29 3.41 21.41
CA TYR A 127 9.08 2.68 21.78
C TYR A 127 9.26 1.19 21.54
N ASP A 128 8.45 0.38 22.22
CA ASP A 128 8.45 -1.06 22.06
C ASP A 128 8.13 -1.49 20.62
N ALA A 129 8.94 -2.40 20.06
CA ALA A 129 8.82 -2.82 18.66
C ALA A 129 7.51 -3.56 18.37
N LYS A 130 6.98 -4.32 19.34
CA LYS A 130 5.69 -5.01 19.18
C LYS A 130 4.55 -4.00 19.09
N THR A 131 4.59 -2.92 19.87
CA THR A 131 3.63 -1.81 19.77
C THR A 131 3.66 -1.14 18.40
N ILE A 132 4.86 -0.81 17.89
CA ILE A 132 5.00 -0.18 16.57
C ILE A 132 4.54 -1.11 15.43
N ASN A 133 4.89 -2.40 15.49
CA ASN A 133 4.42 -3.38 14.52
C ASN A 133 2.89 -3.51 14.52
N TYR A 134 2.30 -3.60 15.72
CA TYR A 134 0.85 -3.67 15.86
C TYR A 134 0.16 -2.46 15.23
N ILE A 135 0.69 -1.25 15.42
CA ILE A 135 0.14 -0.03 14.82
C ILE A 135 0.18 -0.07 13.29
N LEU A 136 1.25 -0.59 12.69
CA LEU A 136 1.40 -0.67 11.24
C LEU A 136 0.51 -1.75 10.61
N GLU A 137 0.28 -2.84 11.35
CA GLU A 137 -0.58 -3.96 10.95
C GLU A 137 -2.07 -3.62 11.11
N ASN A 138 -2.44 -2.92 12.18
CA ASN A 138 -3.82 -2.59 12.55
C ASN A 138 -4.13 -1.11 12.27
N ASN A 139 -3.92 -0.69 11.03
CA ASN A 139 -3.93 0.72 10.67
C ASN A 139 -5.23 1.23 10.04
N ASP A 140 -6.27 0.38 9.94
CA ASP A 140 -7.57 0.71 9.37
C ASP A 140 -8.70 0.03 10.17
N PHE A 141 -9.40 0.82 10.99
CA PHE A 141 -10.47 0.32 11.84
C PHE A 141 -11.73 -0.04 11.05
N ASN A 142 -12.03 0.64 9.94
CA ASN A 142 -13.19 0.33 9.12
C ASN A 142 -13.00 -1.00 8.40
N TYR A 143 -11.80 -1.23 7.86
CA TYR A 143 -11.43 -2.52 7.30
C TYR A 143 -11.57 -3.64 8.34
N TYR A 144 -11.05 -3.43 9.56
CA TYR A 144 -11.19 -4.37 10.67
C TYR A 144 -12.67 -4.70 10.96
N LEU A 145 -13.53 -3.69 11.13
CA LEU A 145 -14.96 -3.88 11.38
C LEU A 145 -15.66 -4.65 10.25
N SER A 146 -15.29 -4.39 8.99
CA SER A 146 -15.87 -5.09 7.84
C SER A 146 -15.49 -6.58 7.81
N LYS A 147 -14.26 -6.92 8.23
CA LYS A 147 -13.81 -8.31 8.34
C LYS A 147 -14.57 -9.08 9.41
N ILE A 148 -14.67 -8.52 10.63
CA ILE A 148 -15.33 -9.23 11.74
C ILE A 148 -16.84 -9.42 11.50
N ASN A 149 -17.47 -8.48 10.80
CA ASN A 149 -18.90 -8.54 10.48
C ASN A 149 -19.20 -9.40 9.23
N GLY A 150 -18.17 -9.95 8.58
CA GLY A 150 -18.33 -10.73 7.36
C GLY A 150 -18.86 -9.91 6.17
N THR A 151 -18.78 -8.58 6.22
CA THR A 151 -19.25 -7.67 5.15
C THR A 151 -18.13 -7.22 4.22
N TYR A 152 -16.89 -7.62 4.50
CA TYR A 152 -15.75 -7.32 3.65
C TYR A 152 -15.91 -7.94 2.26
N THR A 153 -15.80 -7.10 1.24
CA THR A 153 -15.77 -7.52 -0.16
C THR A 153 -14.40 -7.15 -0.74
N PRO A 154 -13.61 -8.11 -1.26
CA PRO A 154 -12.32 -7.80 -1.89
C PRO A 154 -12.47 -6.77 -2.99
N LEU A 155 -11.60 -5.76 -2.98
CA LEU A 155 -11.63 -4.71 -3.98
C LEU A 155 -11.07 -5.25 -5.30
N GLU A 156 -11.61 -4.71 -6.39
CA GLU A 156 -11.06 -4.94 -7.71
C GLU A 156 -9.99 -3.91 -7.99
N TYR A 157 -8.79 -4.37 -8.35
CA TYR A 157 -7.65 -3.54 -8.69
C TYR A 157 -7.33 -3.70 -10.17
N VAL A 158 -6.83 -2.62 -10.78
CA VAL A 158 -6.09 -2.74 -12.03
C VAL A 158 -4.65 -3.10 -11.68
N VAL A 159 -4.22 -4.26 -12.14
CA VAL A 159 -2.93 -4.85 -11.84
C VAL A 159 -2.03 -4.75 -13.05
N TYR A 160 -0.81 -4.26 -12.86
CA TYR A 160 0.26 -4.36 -13.84
C TYR A 160 1.06 -5.65 -13.63
N HIS A 161 0.98 -6.55 -14.61
CA HIS A 161 1.64 -7.85 -14.60
C HIS A 161 1.99 -8.26 -16.04
N ASN A 162 3.20 -8.78 -16.27
CA ASN A 162 3.68 -9.18 -17.60
C ASN A 162 3.48 -8.12 -18.71
N ASN A 163 3.78 -6.85 -18.40
CA ASN A 163 3.62 -5.72 -19.32
C ASN A 163 2.19 -5.45 -19.78
N GLU A 164 1.19 -5.99 -19.08
CA GLU A 164 -0.22 -5.72 -19.33
C GLU A 164 -0.92 -5.24 -18.06
N CYS A 165 -2.00 -4.46 -18.25
CA CYS A 165 -2.90 -4.08 -17.18
C CYS A 165 -4.17 -4.92 -17.27
N VAL A 166 -4.58 -5.52 -16.16
CA VAL A 166 -5.77 -6.37 -16.08
C VAL A 166 -6.52 -6.12 -14.78
N LYS A 167 -7.85 -6.23 -14.84
CA LYS A 167 -8.69 -6.11 -13.65
C LYS A 167 -8.68 -7.41 -12.86
N MET A 168 -8.33 -7.36 -11.58
CA MET A 168 -8.22 -8.54 -10.73
C MET A 168 -8.78 -8.27 -9.34
N LYS A 169 -9.37 -9.31 -8.73
CA LYS A 169 -9.64 -9.33 -7.29
C LYS A 169 -8.42 -9.91 -6.59
N LEU A 170 -7.81 -9.12 -5.71
CA LEU A 170 -6.63 -9.53 -4.97
C LEU A 170 -7.07 -10.03 -3.59
N ALA A 171 -7.30 -11.33 -3.44
CA ALA A 171 -7.63 -11.91 -2.13
C ALA A 171 -6.38 -12.40 -1.38
N GLU A 172 -6.49 -12.51 -0.05
CA GLU A 172 -5.41 -13.01 0.81
C GLU A 172 -5.05 -14.45 0.43
N ASN A 173 -3.74 -14.74 0.29
CA ASN A 173 -3.15 -16.07 0.13
C ASN A 173 -3.70 -16.98 -0.99
N SER A 174 -4.45 -16.44 -1.96
CA SER A 174 -4.94 -17.22 -3.10
C SER A 174 -4.00 -17.03 -4.30
N LYS A 175 -3.60 -18.14 -4.92
CA LYS A 175 -3.10 -18.13 -6.31
C LYS A 175 -4.17 -17.42 -7.15
N ILE A 176 -3.84 -16.20 -7.57
CA ILE A 176 -4.41 -15.41 -8.68
C ILE A 176 -5.82 -15.86 -9.09
N LEU A 177 -6.85 -15.16 -8.62
CA LEU A 177 -8.20 -15.27 -9.20
C LEU A 177 -8.28 -14.32 -10.40
N THR A 178 -7.84 -14.78 -11.57
CA THR A 178 -8.12 -14.09 -12.85
C THR A 178 -9.62 -14.06 -13.09
N LEU A 179 -10.20 -12.86 -13.19
CA LEU A 179 -11.57 -12.66 -13.67
C LEU A 179 -11.57 -12.53 -15.20
N ASN A 180 -12.50 -13.25 -15.80
CA ASN A 180 -12.66 -13.48 -17.23
C ASN A 180 -12.70 -12.19 -18.08
N LYS A 181 -12.05 -12.25 -19.25
CA LYS A 181 -12.32 -11.36 -20.39
C LYS A 181 -13.81 -11.48 -20.75
N LYS A 182 -14.54 -10.36 -20.69
CA LYS A 182 -15.81 -10.22 -21.41
C LYS A 182 -15.53 -9.88 -22.86
#